data_AF-A0AAV7UZR0-F1
#
_entry.id   AF-A0AAV7UZR0-F1
#
_cell.length_a   1.000
_cell.length_b   1.000
_cell.length_c   1.000
_cell.angle_alpha   90.00
_cell.angle_beta   90.00
_cell.angle_gamma   90.00
#
_symmetry.space_group_name_H-M   'P 1'
#
loop_
_entity.id
_entity.type
_entity.pdbx_description
1 polymer ?
#
loop_
_entity_poly.entity_id
_entity_poly.type
_entity_poly.pdbx_seq_one_letter_code
_entity_poly.pdbx_strand_id
1 'polypeptide(L)'
;MESCFDAERCRRGFKVYVYPQQKGEKASESYRQVLAAIEGSRYYTSDPGQACLFVPSLDTLDRDQLSPQYVHGLRAKVPALPLWEGGRNHLLFNLYSGTWPDYTEDLGFDPGQAMLAKASLSSQGFRPDFDVSIPLFPREHPRVGGQRGALRFDTVPPLRKYLLVFKGKRYLTGIGSDTRNALYHVHNGEDVVLLTTCKHGKDWQRHKDARCDRDNAEYEK
;
A
#
# COMPACT_ATOMS: atom_id res chain seq x y z
N MET A 1 -26.66 -0.89 -6.30
CA MET A 1 -25.51 -1.00 -5.39
C MET A 1 -25.10 0.44 -5.12
N GLU A 2 -25.45 1.00 -3.97
CA GLU A 2 -25.11 2.39 -3.65
C GLU A 2 -23.59 2.47 -3.39
N SER A 3 -22.82 3.00 -4.33
CA SER A 3 -21.39 3.17 -4.12
C SER A 3 -21.18 4.25 -3.06
N CYS A 4 -20.35 3.97 -2.05
CA CYS A 4 -19.88 4.97 -1.08
C CYS A 4 -18.99 6.07 -1.72
N PHE A 5 -18.72 5.95 -3.02
CA PHE A 5 -17.99 6.91 -3.85
C PHE A 5 -18.96 7.68 -4.74
N ASP A 6 -18.86 9.00 -4.75
CA ASP A 6 -19.57 9.90 -5.65
C ASP A 6 -18.76 10.12 -6.94
N ALA A 7 -19.11 9.38 -7.98
CA ALA A 7 -18.50 9.48 -9.30
C ALA A 7 -18.79 10.82 -10.00
N GLU A 8 -19.83 11.56 -9.59
CA GLU A 8 -20.23 12.78 -10.27
C GLU A 8 -19.22 13.91 -10.09
N ARG A 9 -18.47 13.89 -8.99
CA ARG A 9 -17.34 14.80 -8.74
C ARG A 9 -16.21 14.62 -9.77
N CYS A 10 -16.16 13.48 -10.44
CA CYS A 10 -15.10 13.11 -11.38
C CYS A 10 -15.47 13.37 -12.85
N ARG A 11 -16.69 13.87 -13.13
CA ARG A 11 -17.16 14.16 -14.50
C ARG A 11 -16.28 15.12 -15.29
N ARG A 12 -15.65 16.09 -14.60
CA ARG A 12 -14.79 17.11 -15.22
C ARG A 12 -13.31 16.69 -15.25
N GLY A 13 -13.02 15.44 -14.93
CA GLY A 13 -11.68 14.87 -14.85
C GLY A 13 -11.37 14.30 -13.46
N PHE A 14 -10.37 13.43 -13.41
CA PHE A 14 -9.91 12.83 -12.16
C PHE A 14 -8.84 13.71 -11.53
N LYS A 15 -9.23 14.55 -10.58
CA LYS A 15 -8.31 15.39 -9.81
C LYS A 15 -8.26 14.98 -8.34
N VAL A 16 -7.06 15.04 -7.75
CA VAL A 16 -6.77 14.63 -6.37
C VAL A 16 -6.32 15.85 -5.59
N TYR A 17 -7.03 16.14 -4.51
CA TYR A 17 -6.65 17.16 -3.55
C TYR A 17 -5.99 16.52 -2.33
N VAL A 18 -4.84 17.06 -1.95
CA VAL A 18 -4.14 16.69 -0.72
C VAL A 18 -4.41 17.76 0.32
N TYR A 19 -4.88 17.36 1.50
CA TYR A 19 -5.11 18.31 2.60
C TYR A 19 -3.81 19.02 2.99
N PRO A 20 -3.87 20.30 3.41
CA PRO A 20 -2.70 20.98 3.93
C PRO A 20 -2.26 20.36 5.26
N GLN A 21 -0.95 20.31 5.49
CA GLN A 21 -0.39 19.86 6.77
C GLN A 21 -0.93 20.69 7.93
N GLN A 22 -1.45 20.01 8.95
CA GLN A 22 -1.96 20.63 10.16
C GLN A 22 -0.80 21.04 11.08
N LYS A 23 -0.90 22.20 11.72
CA LYS A 23 0.13 22.68 12.65
C LYS A 23 0.31 21.68 13.79
N GLY A 24 1.55 21.27 14.05
CA GLY A 24 1.90 20.34 15.13
C GLY A 24 1.85 18.85 14.74
N GLU A 25 1.28 18.51 13.58
CA GLU A 25 1.28 17.13 13.09
C GLU A 25 2.53 16.87 12.24
N LYS A 26 3.27 15.82 12.56
CA LYS A 26 4.43 15.37 11.77
C LYS A 26 4.09 14.06 11.06
N ALA A 27 4.19 14.06 9.74
CA ALA A 27 4.09 12.86 8.93
C ALA A 27 5.45 12.15 8.83
N SER A 28 5.43 10.82 8.77
CA SER A 28 6.61 10.01 8.48
C SER A 28 7.22 10.39 7.12
N GLU A 29 8.50 10.09 6.93
CA GLU A 29 9.16 10.29 5.63
C GLU A 29 8.43 9.52 4.52
N SER A 30 8.05 8.27 4.78
CA SER A 30 7.30 7.44 3.83
C SER A 30 5.96 8.07 3.45
N TYR A 31 5.20 8.62 4.40
CA TYR A 31 3.94 9.27 4.05
C TYR A 31 4.15 10.58 3.30
N ARG A 32 5.15 11.37 3.66
CA ARG A 32 5.53 12.57 2.89
C ARG A 32 5.91 12.23 1.45
N GLN A 33 6.55 11.08 1.21
CA GLN A 33 6.85 10.63 -0.15
C GLN A 33 5.59 10.23 -0.93
N VAL A 34 4.61 9.57 -0.28
CA VAL A 34 3.30 9.28 -0.89
C VAL A 34 2.60 10.58 -1.30
N LEU A 35 2.49 11.54 -0.37
CA LEU A 35 1.86 12.84 -0.65
C LEU A 35 2.59 13.58 -1.78
N ALA A 36 3.92 13.66 -1.72
CA ALA A 36 4.72 14.31 -2.76
C ALA A 36 4.60 13.64 -4.14
N ALA A 37 4.43 12.32 -4.20
CA ALA A 37 4.20 11.60 -5.45
C ALA A 37 2.83 11.96 -6.06
N ILE A 38 1.81 12.14 -5.23
CA ILE A 38 0.48 12.59 -5.66
C ILE A 38 0.56 14.04 -6.15
N GLU A 39 1.16 14.94 -5.36
CA GLU A 39 1.32 16.36 -5.68
C GLU A 39 2.14 16.61 -6.96
N GLY A 40 3.14 15.77 -7.22
CA GLY A 40 3.94 15.80 -8.45
C GLY A 40 3.25 15.20 -9.68
N SER A 41 2.06 14.61 -9.53
CA SER A 41 1.34 13.97 -10.62
C SER A 41 0.42 14.95 -11.37
N ARG A 42 0.05 14.61 -12.61
CA ARG A 42 -0.95 15.37 -13.40
C ARG A 42 -2.35 15.40 -12.77
N TYR A 43 -2.61 14.49 -11.82
CA TYR A 43 -3.89 14.38 -11.15
C TYR A 43 -4.02 15.37 -10.01
N TYR A 44 -2.93 15.94 -9.50
CA TYR A 44 -2.99 16.91 -8.41
C TYR A 44 -3.81 18.16 -8.78
N THR A 45 -4.51 18.70 -7.77
CA THR A 45 -5.09 20.03 -7.76
C THR A 45 -4.94 20.66 -6.37
N SER A 46 -4.65 21.96 -6.33
CA SER A 46 -4.71 22.76 -5.10
C SER A 46 -6.11 23.30 -4.79
N ASP A 47 -7.05 23.19 -5.74
CA ASP A 47 -8.43 23.62 -5.60
C ASP A 47 -9.34 22.42 -5.24
N PRO A 48 -9.88 22.34 -4.01
CA PRO A 48 -10.76 21.25 -3.59
C PRO A 48 -12.09 21.23 -4.35
N GLY A 49 -12.54 22.34 -4.94
CA GLY A 49 -13.76 22.42 -5.76
C GLY A 49 -13.62 21.70 -7.09
N GLN A 50 -12.39 21.47 -7.56
CA GLN A 50 -12.09 20.69 -8.76
C GLN A 50 -11.79 19.22 -8.45
N ALA A 51 -11.65 18.87 -7.18
CA ALA A 51 -11.19 17.55 -6.78
C ALA A 51 -12.32 16.51 -6.79
N CYS A 52 -11.98 15.37 -7.40
CA CYS A 52 -12.74 14.13 -7.41
C CYS A 52 -12.39 13.27 -6.18
N LEU A 53 -11.13 13.29 -5.75
CA LEU A 53 -10.60 12.47 -4.66
C LEU A 53 -9.85 13.32 -3.64
N PHE A 54 -9.96 12.96 -2.36
CA PHE A 54 -9.33 13.64 -1.25
C PHE A 54 -8.37 12.73 -0.50
N VAL A 55 -7.17 13.23 -0.20
CA VAL A 55 -6.15 12.50 0.56
C VAL A 55 -5.77 13.31 1.79
N PRO A 56 -6.11 12.85 3.02
CA PRO A 56 -5.72 13.52 4.25
C PRO A 56 -4.20 13.69 4.38
N SER A 57 -3.74 14.78 5.00
CA SER A 57 -2.34 14.94 5.38
C SER A 57 -1.98 14.19 6.67
N LEU A 58 -2.96 13.56 7.32
CA LEU A 58 -2.80 12.78 8.54
C LEU A 58 -2.19 11.41 8.18
N ASP A 59 -1.04 11.10 8.77
CA ASP A 59 -0.33 9.86 8.49
C ASP A 59 -1.08 8.65 9.09
N THR A 60 -1.52 7.77 8.19
CA THR A 60 -2.26 6.54 8.49
C THR A 60 -1.48 5.29 8.10
N LEU A 61 -0.26 5.44 7.59
CA LEU A 61 0.53 4.34 7.03
C LEU A 61 0.81 3.26 8.06
N ASP A 62 1.14 3.67 9.28
CA ASP A 62 1.55 2.77 10.35
C ASP A 62 0.53 2.80 11.49
N ARG A 63 -0.23 1.70 11.60
CA ARG A 63 -1.21 1.47 12.66
C ARG A 63 -0.76 0.43 13.68
N ASP A 64 0.52 0.07 13.67
CA ASP A 64 1.13 -0.65 14.77
C ASP A 64 1.32 0.29 15.97
N GLN A 65 0.65 0.01 17.10
CA GLN A 65 0.71 0.83 18.31
C GLN A 65 2.11 0.91 18.93
N LEU A 66 2.99 -0.05 18.60
CA LEU A 66 4.38 -0.07 19.06
C LEU A 66 5.30 0.75 18.14
N SER A 67 4.81 1.18 16.97
CA SER A 67 5.62 1.91 16.02
C SER A 67 5.84 3.36 16.47
N PRO A 68 7.08 3.87 16.38
CA PRO A 68 7.35 5.29 16.59
C PRO A 68 6.71 6.19 15.52
N GLN A 69 6.14 5.61 14.46
CA GLN A 69 5.37 6.32 13.42
C GLN A 69 3.87 6.32 13.68
N TYR A 70 3.40 5.67 14.75
CA TYR A 70 1.98 5.60 15.08
C TYR A 70 1.42 6.98 15.44
N VAL A 71 0.50 7.49 14.62
CA VAL A 71 -0.20 8.74 14.93
C VAL A 71 -1.36 8.50 15.90
N HIS A 72 -1.32 9.14 17.06
CA HIS A 72 -2.38 9.10 18.05
C HIS A 72 -3.49 10.12 17.75
N GLY A 73 -4.69 9.85 18.28
CA GLY A 73 -5.82 10.78 18.24
C GLY A 73 -6.52 10.88 16.88
N LEU A 74 -6.24 9.98 15.93
CA LEU A 74 -6.89 9.98 14.61
C LEU A 74 -8.41 9.92 14.69
N ARG A 75 -8.97 9.23 15.69
CA ARG A 75 -10.42 9.18 15.96
C ARG A 75 -11.07 10.56 16.13
N ALA A 76 -10.33 11.54 16.66
CA ALA A 76 -10.80 12.92 16.77
C ALA A 76 -10.36 13.78 15.56
N LYS A 77 -9.14 13.54 15.04
CA LYS A 77 -8.54 14.38 14.00
C LYS A 77 -9.16 14.16 12.62
N VAL A 78 -9.47 12.92 12.24
CA VAL A 78 -9.98 12.59 10.90
C VAL A 78 -11.38 13.19 10.69
N PRO A 79 -12.36 13.01 11.60
CA PRO A 79 -13.67 13.65 11.44
C PRO A 79 -13.65 15.19 11.54
N ALA A 80 -12.60 15.76 12.14
CA ALA A 80 -12.43 17.20 12.26
C ALA A 80 -11.87 17.87 10.99
N LEU A 81 -11.49 17.10 9.97
CA LEU A 81 -11.03 17.65 8.71
C LEU A 81 -12.17 18.39 8.00
N PRO A 82 -11.97 19.64 7.51
CA PRO A 82 -13.07 20.49 7.03
C PRO A 82 -13.89 19.93 5.86
N LEU A 83 -13.31 19.07 5.03
CA LEU A 83 -13.96 18.47 3.86
C LEU A 83 -14.29 16.99 4.09
N TRP A 84 -14.22 16.50 5.34
CA TRP A 84 -14.50 15.10 5.67
C TRP A 84 -16.00 14.85 5.69
N GLU A 85 -16.55 14.56 4.52
CA GLU A 85 -17.96 14.22 4.31
C GLU A 85 -18.24 12.76 4.71
N GLY A 86 -17.95 12.41 5.96
CA GLY A 86 -18.09 11.03 6.44
C GLY A 86 -17.18 10.03 5.71
N GLY A 87 -16.08 10.49 5.11
CA GLY A 87 -15.14 9.69 4.34
C GLY A 87 -15.48 9.55 2.85
N ARG A 88 -16.62 10.05 2.37
CA ARG A 88 -16.98 9.96 0.95
C ARG A 88 -15.90 10.60 0.07
N ASN A 89 -15.48 9.89 -0.99
CA ASN A 89 -14.39 10.30 -1.90
C ASN A 89 -13.03 10.54 -1.21
N HIS A 90 -12.80 9.98 -0.02
CA HIS A 90 -11.49 10.01 0.63
C HIS A 90 -10.73 8.71 0.39
N LEU A 91 -9.41 8.82 0.26
CA LEU A 91 -8.49 7.68 0.20
C LEU A 91 -7.54 7.75 1.39
N LEU A 92 -7.53 6.69 2.19
CA LEU A 92 -6.59 6.49 3.29
C LEU A 92 -5.52 5.48 2.88
N PHE A 93 -4.30 5.64 3.39
CA PHE A 93 -3.20 4.72 3.11
C PHE A 93 -2.82 3.96 4.37
N ASN A 94 -2.73 2.63 4.29
CA ASN A 94 -2.22 1.82 5.39
C ASN A 94 -1.25 0.75 4.86
N LEU A 95 0.01 0.81 5.27
CA LEU A 95 1.03 -0.15 4.87
C LEU A 95 1.33 -1.16 5.98
N TYR A 96 1.26 -0.73 7.23
CA TYR A 96 1.62 -1.54 8.39
C TYR A 96 0.40 -1.69 9.30
N SER A 97 -0.02 -2.94 9.48
CA SER A 97 -1.23 -3.35 10.22
C SER A 97 -0.86 -4.10 11.50
N GLY A 98 0.20 -3.65 12.18
CA GLY A 98 0.74 -4.30 13.38
C GLY A 98 1.97 -5.18 13.12
N THR A 99 2.57 -5.62 14.22
CA THR A 99 3.70 -6.54 14.27
C THR A 99 3.27 -7.80 15.02
N TRP A 100 3.81 -8.95 14.64
CA TRP A 100 3.53 -10.21 15.35
C TRP A 100 3.78 -10.06 16.87
N PRO A 101 2.91 -10.61 17.73
CA PRO A 101 1.70 -11.39 17.42
C PRO A 101 0.44 -10.54 17.15
N ASP A 102 0.53 -9.23 17.35
CA ASP A 102 -0.59 -8.28 17.43
C ASP A 102 -0.93 -7.62 16.07
N TYR A 103 -1.06 -8.43 15.02
CA TYR A 103 -1.59 -7.93 13.75
C TYR A 103 -3.06 -7.52 13.91
N THR A 104 -3.41 -6.33 13.44
CA THR A 104 -4.78 -5.81 13.49
C THR A 104 -5.17 -5.16 12.17
N GLU A 105 -6.33 -5.53 11.66
CA GLU A 105 -6.93 -4.87 10.49
C GLU A 105 -7.56 -3.51 10.85
N ASP A 106 -7.73 -3.22 12.14
CA ASP A 106 -8.32 -1.99 12.66
C ASP A 106 -7.37 -0.80 12.49
N LEU A 107 -7.88 0.30 11.92
CA LEU A 107 -7.15 1.56 11.78
C LEU A 107 -7.05 2.33 13.11
N GLY A 108 -7.82 1.93 14.13
CA GLY A 108 -7.94 2.63 15.42
C GLY A 108 -8.88 3.84 15.35
N PHE A 109 -9.68 3.95 14.28
CA PHE A 109 -10.75 4.91 14.09
C PHE A 109 -11.72 4.42 13.00
N ASP A 110 -12.92 4.99 12.94
CA ASP A 110 -13.89 4.68 11.90
C ASP A 110 -13.58 5.44 10.60
N PRO A 111 -13.23 4.74 9.50
CA PRO A 111 -12.97 5.39 8.20
C PRO A 111 -14.25 5.86 7.48
N GLY A 112 -15.43 5.47 7.96
CA GLY A 112 -16.70 5.75 7.31
C GLY A 112 -16.75 5.27 5.87
N GLN A 113 -17.05 6.18 4.95
CA GLN A 113 -17.13 5.94 3.51
C GLN A 113 -15.78 6.08 2.79
N ALA A 114 -14.65 6.17 3.49
CA ALA A 114 -13.35 6.28 2.85
C ALA A 114 -12.90 4.97 2.22
N MET A 115 -12.24 5.07 1.06
CA MET A 115 -11.52 3.97 0.42
C MET A 115 -10.20 3.73 1.14
N LEU A 116 -9.76 2.47 1.19
CA LEU A 116 -8.49 2.08 1.78
C LEU A 116 -7.52 1.63 0.68
N ALA A 117 -6.44 2.38 0.50
CA ALA A 117 -5.24 1.91 -0.18
C ALA A 117 -4.36 1.19 0.84
N LYS A 118 -4.52 -0.14 0.94
CA LYS A 118 -3.92 -0.91 2.04
C LYS A 118 -3.06 -2.08 1.56
N ALA A 119 -1.95 -2.32 2.26
CA ALA A 119 -1.17 -3.54 2.13
C ALA A 119 -1.70 -4.63 3.07
N SER A 120 -1.61 -5.89 2.64
CA SER A 120 -2.03 -7.04 3.45
C SER A 120 -3.52 -7.07 3.84
N LEU A 121 -4.40 -6.47 3.05
CA LEU A 121 -5.86 -6.60 3.21
C LEU A 121 -6.28 -8.07 3.21
N SER A 122 -7.05 -8.47 4.22
CA SER A 122 -7.72 -9.76 4.19
C SER A 122 -8.81 -9.78 3.10
N SER A 123 -9.07 -10.97 2.52
CA SER A 123 -10.18 -11.13 1.56
C SER A 123 -11.56 -10.86 2.17
N GLN A 124 -11.68 -10.93 3.50
CA GLN A 124 -12.91 -10.63 4.24
C GLN A 124 -13.11 -9.12 4.45
N GLY A 125 -12.02 -8.36 4.64
CA GLY A 125 -12.08 -6.91 4.86
C GLY A 125 -11.98 -6.06 3.58
N PHE A 126 -11.50 -6.64 2.47
CA PHE A 126 -11.39 -5.95 1.19
C PHE A 126 -12.76 -5.74 0.55
N ARG A 127 -13.10 -4.50 0.19
CA ARG A 127 -14.30 -4.18 -0.60
C ARG A 127 -13.94 -4.14 -2.09
N PRO A 128 -14.37 -5.13 -2.90
CA PRO A 128 -14.11 -5.14 -4.33
C PRO A 128 -14.63 -3.88 -5.01
N ASP A 129 -13.90 -3.42 -6.03
CA ASP A 129 -14.22 -2.21 -6.80
C ASP A 129 -14.27 -0.90 -5.99
N PHE A 130 -13.79 -0.92 -4.74
CA PHE A 130 -13.82 0.22 -3.83
C PHE A 130 -12.49 0.45 -3.12
N ASP A 131 -11.93 -0.58 -2.49
CA ASP A 131 -10.61 -0.51 -1.88
C ASP A 131 -9.50 -0.79 -2.89
N VAL A 132 -8.29 -0.32 -2.59
CA VAL A 132 -7.12 -0.48 -3.45
C VAL A 132 -6.08 -1.35 -2.74
N SER A 133 -5.85 -2.56 -3.25
CA SER A 133 -4.74 -3.38 -2.78
C SER A 133 -3.43 -2.80 -3.32
N ILE A 134 -2.53 -2.42 -2.42
CA ILE A 134 -1.20 -1.90 -2.76
C ILE A 134 -0.11 -2.80 -2.18
N PRO A 135 1.06 -2.91 -2.83
CA PRO A 135 2.18 -3.65 -2.28
C PRO A 135 2.72 -2.95 -1.02
N LEU A 136 3.30 -3.73 -0.12
CA LEU A 136 4.07 -3.18 0.99
C LEU A 136 5.39 -2.60 0.47
N PHE A 137 5.56 -1.29 0.61
CA PHE A 137 6.81 -0.63 0.26
C PHE A 137 7.78 -0.63 1.45
N PRO A 138 9.06 -0.99 1.26
CA PRO A 138 10.08 -0.77 2.28
C PRO A 138 10.21 0.72 2.58
N ARG A 139 10.64 1.07 3.80
CA ARG A 139 10.75 2.46 4.25
C ARG A 139 11.72 3.28 3.38
N GLU A 140 12.75 2.62 2.87
CA GLU A 140 13.80 3.20 2.02
C GLU A 140 13.46 3.10 0.53
N HIS A 141 12.20 2.81 0.16
CA HIS A 141 11.81 2.73 -1.25
C HIS A 141 12.06 4.07 -1.95
N PRO A 142 12.81 4.10 -3.06
CA PRO A 142 13.11 5.36 -3.75
C PRO A 142 11.83 5.96 -4.32
N ARG A 143 11.67 7.29 -4.19
CA ARG A 143 10.52 8.02 -4.73
C ARG A 143 10.47 8.00 -6.26
N VAL A 144 11.63 7.89 -6.90
CA VAL A 144 11.78 7.79 -8.35
C VAL A 144 12.68 6.58 -8.63
N GLY A 145 12.19 5.63 -9.41
CA GLY A 145 12.97 4.49 -9.88
C GLY A 145 13.93 4.89 -11.00
N GLY A 146 14.94 4.05 -11.23
CA GLY A 146 16.08 4.28 -12.16
C GLY A 146 15.71 4.72 -13.58
N GLN A 147 15.81 3.81 -14.57
CA GLN A 147 15.47 4.17 -15.95
C GLN A 147 13.95 4.35 -16.11
N ARG A 148 13.55 5.18 -17.08
CA ARG A 148 12.15 5.41 -17.42
C ARG A 148 11.48 4.05 -17.68
N GLY A 149 10.37 3.77 -16.98
CA GLY A 149 9.63 2.52 -17.14
C GLY A 149 9.16 2.31 -18.59
N ALA A 150 8.79 1.08 -18.94
CA ALA A 150 8.36 0.73 -20.30
C ALA A 150 7.00 1.32 -20.71
N LEU A 151 6.26 1.92 -19.77
CA LEU A 151 4.98 2.59 -20.06
C LEU A 151 5.22 3.91 -20.78
N ARG A 152 5.01 3.88 -22.10
CA ARG A 152 5.15 5.04 -23.00
C ARG A 152 3.86 5.86 -23.14
N PHE A 153 2.72 5.26 -22.82
CA PHE A 153 1.39 5.86 -22.93
C PHE A 153 0.57 5.55 -21.69
N ASP A 154 -0.36 6.44 -21.35
CA ASP A 154 -1.33 6.25 -20.27
C ASP A 154 -2.48 5.31 -20.70
N THR A 155 -2.15 4.11 -21.15
CA THR A 155 -3.15 3.05 -21.31
C THR A 155 -3.63 2.60 -19.94
N VAL A 156 -4.94 2.59 -19.73
CA VAL A 156 -5.58 2.07 -18.51
C VAL A 156 -6.52 0.93 -18.93
N PRO A 157 -6.27 -0.33 -18.51
CA PRO A 157 -5.09 -0.77 -17.77
C PRO A 157 -3.83 -0.72 -18.64
N PRO A 158 -2.64 -0.49 -18.04
CA PRO A 158 -1.39 -0.46 -18.80
C PRO A 158 -1.10 -1.83 -19.42
N LEU A 159 -0.54 -1.85 -20.64
CA LEU A 159 0.03 -3.08 -21.20
C LEU A 159 1.21 -3.52 -20.32
N ARG A 160 1.07 -4.68 -19.67
CA ARG A 160 2.10 -5.24 -18.79
C ARG A 160 2.69 -6.48 -19.44
N LYS A 161 4.03 -6.56 -19.49
CA LYS A 161 4.74 -7.80 -19.86
C LYS A 161 4.53 -8.88 -18.81
N TYR A 162 4.53 -8.49 -17.54
CA TYR A 162 4.40 -9.41 -16.41
C TYR A 162 2.98 -9.39 -15.87
N LEU A 163 2.38 -10.57 -15.77
CA LEU A 163 1.12 -10.81 -15.08
C LEU A 163 1.31 -10.70 -13.55
N LEU A 164 2.36 -11.34 -13.03
CA LEU A 164 2.66 -11.38 -11.61
C LEU A 164 4.16 -11.31 -11.36
N VAL A 165 4.57 -10.41 -10.48
CA VAL A 165 5.95 -10.35 -9.97
C VAL A 165 5.92 -10.34 -8.46
N PHE A 166 6.70 -11.23 -7.85
CA PHE A 166 6.94 -11.25 -6.41
C PHE A 166 8.44 -11.33 -6.17
N LYS A 167 8.96 -10.44 -5.32
CA LYS A 167 10.31 -10.53 -4.78
C LYS A 167 10.20 -10.44 -3.26
N GLY A 168 10.41 -11.54 -2.54
CA GLY A 168 10.23 -11.55 -1.09
C GLY A 168 10.87 -12.74 -0.36
N LYS A 169 10.52 -12.89 0.92
CA LYS A 169 11.06 -13.97 1.78
C LYS A 169 10.19 -15.23 1.69
N ARG A 170 10.81 -16.41 1.65
CA ARG A 170 10.18 -17.72 1.81
C ARG A 170 10.54 -18.26 3.19
N TYR A 171 9.54 -18.45 4.05
CA TYR A 171 9.80 -18.94 5.41
C TYR A 171 9.94 -20.45 5.36
N LEU A 172 11.05 -20.97 5.91
CA LEU A 172 11.32 -22.41 5.94
C LEU A 172 10.51 -23.12 7.03
N THR A 173 10.09 -22.37 8.06
CA THR A 173 9.29 -22.85 9.19
C THR A 173 8.35 -21.73 9.66
N GLY A 174 7.37 -22.10 10.49
CA GLY A 174 6.46 -21.15 11.13
C GLY A 174 5.25 -20.76 10.28
N ILE A 175 4.43 -19.85 10.82
CA ILE A 175 3.16 -19.46 10.19
C ILE A 175 3.42 -18.83 8.81
N GLY A 176 2.69 -19.32 7.80
CA GLY A 176 2.80 -18.85 6.42
C GLY A 176 3.96 -19.46 5.63
N SER A 177 4.73 -20.41 6.20
CA SER A 177 5.74 -21.16 5.45
C SER A 177 5.13 -21.88 4.26
N ASP A 178 4.03 -22.60 4.44
CA ASP A 178 3.44 -23.45 3.41
C ASP A 178 2.96 -22.64 2.21
N THR A 179 2.22 -21.56 2.46
CA THR A 179 1.73 -20.65 1.42
C THR A 179 2.90 -20.05 0.63
N ARG A 180 3.94 -19.55 1.31
CA ARG A 180 5.12 -18.97 0.65
C ARG A 180 5.93 -20.04 -0.09
N ASN A 181 5.96 -21.25 0.44
CA ASN A 181 6.66 -22.38 -0.14
C ASN A 181 5.96 -22.88 -1.41
N ALA A 182 4.64 -22.71 -1.52
CA ALA A 182 3.86 -23.07 -2.70
C ALA A 182 4.03 -22.10 -3.87
N LEU A 183 4.45 -20.85 -3.63
CA LEU A 183 4.55 -19.82 -4.66
C LEU A 183 5.36 -20.26 -5.87
N TYR A 184 6.49 -20.95 -5.71
CA TYR A 184 7.31 -21.39 -6.85
C TYR A 184 6.56 -22.27 -7.87
N HIS A 185 5.49 -22.96 -7.48
CA HIS A 185 4.74 -23.81 -8.39
C HIS A 185 4.06 -23.02 -9.52
N VAL A 186 3.80 -21.73 -9.30
CA VAL A 186 3.21 -20.87 -10.33
C VAL A 186 4.26 -20.03 -11.07
N HIS A 187 5.55 -20.18 -10.73
CA HIS A 187 6.63 -19.50 -11.44
C HIS A 187 6.86 -20.14 -12.81
N ASN A 188 6.73 -19.35 -13.89
CA ASN A 188 6.98 -19.81 -15.25
C ASN A 188 8.20 -19.16 -15.93
N GLY A 189 8.81 -18.15 -15.30
CA GLY A 189 9.98 -17.46 -15.84
C GLY A 189 9.70 -16.50 -17.01
N GLU A 190 8.45 -16.35 -17.42
CA GLU A 190 8.04 -15.54 -18.58
C GLU A 190 7.29 -14.28 -18.13
N ASP A 191 6.04 -14.45 -17.69
CA ASP A 191 5.14 -13.39 -17.22
C ASP A 191 4.72 -13.55 -15.76
N VAL A 192 5.00 -14.70 -15.14
CA VAL A 192 4.88 -14.96 -13.69
C VAL A 192 6.26 -15.21 -13.08
N VAL A 193 6.84 -14.17 -12.48
CA VAL A 193 8.21 -14.17 -11.94
C VAL A 193 8.18 -14.10 -10.42
N LEU A 194 8.66 -15.15 -9.74
CA LEU A 194 8.63 -15.28 -8.29
C LEU A 194 10.04 -15.52 -7.75
N LEU A 195 10.68 -14.46 -7.29
CA LEU A 195 12.02 -14.48 -6.74
C LEU A 195 11.92 -14.52 -5.21
N THR A 196 12.43 -15.59 -4.59
CA THR A 196 12.32 -15.74 -3.14
C THR A 196 13.67 -15.94 -2.47
N THR A 197 13.85 -15.44 -1.25
CA THR A 197 14.99 -15.77 -0.40
C THR A 197 14.53 -16.54 0.84
N CYS A 198 15.22 -17.62 1.16
CA CYS A 198 15.00 -18.38 2.40
C CYS A 198 15.69 -17.73 3.62
N LYS A 199 16.46 -16.64 3.44
CA LYS A 199 17.15 -15.92 4.51
C LYS A 199 16.14 -15.17 5.39
N HIS A 200 15.52 -15.88 6.34
CA HIS A 200 14.53 -15.32 7.27
C HIS A 200 14.79 -15.73 8.72
N GLY A 201 14.86 -14.76 9.62
CA GLY A 201 15.19 -15.00 11.03
C GLY A 201 16.64 -15.42 11.22
N LYS A 202 17.00 -15.82 12.44
CA LYS A 202 18.37 -16.24 12.79
C LYS A 202 18.63 -17.72 12.46
N ASP A 203 17.59 -18.54 12.43
CA ASP A 203 17.71 -20.00 12.32
C ASP A 203 17.46 -20.57 10.92
N TRP A 204 17.34 -19.74 9.88
CA TRP A 204 17.06 -20.23 8.52
C TRP A 204 18.09 -21.26 8.03
N GLN A 205 19.36 -21.11 8.43
CA GLN A 205 20.43 -22.04 8.08
C GLN A 205 20.18 -23.45 8.63
N ARG A 206 19.55 -23.57 9.80
CA ARG A 206 19.22 -24.85 10.44
C ARG A 206 18.09 -25.58 9.72
N HIS A 207 17.21 -24.83 9.06
CA HIS A 207 16.05 -25.36 8.34
C HIS A 207 16.24 -25.38 6.81
N LYS A 208 17.47 -25.12 6.35
CA LYS A 208 17.81 -24.99 4.93
C LYS A 208 17.41 -26.25 4.16
N ASP A 209 16.54 -26.08 3.18
CA ASP A 209 16.16 -27.12 2.24
C ASP A 209 17.04 -27.12 0.97
N ALA A 210 16.82 -28.10 0.10
CA ALA A 210 17.57 -28.27 -1.15
C ALA A 210 17.38 -27.13 -2.17
N ARG A 211 16.35 -26.29 -2.03
CA ARG A 211 16.05 -25.20 -2.99
C ARG A 211 16.67 -23.86 -2.58
N CYS A 212 16.88 -23.68 -1.29
CA CYS A 212 17.30 -22.44 -0.66
C CYS A 212 18.55 -21.80 -1.30
N ASP A 213 19.55 -22.57 -1.75
CA ASP A 213 20.72 -22.01 -2.44
C ASP A 213 20.38 -21.42 -3.81
N ARG A 214 19.57 -22.12 -4.60
CA ARG A 214 19.11 -21.65 -5.92
C ARG A 214 18.21 -20.43 -5.77
N ASP A 215 17.23 -20.51 -4.86
CA ASP A 215 16.30 -19.42 -4.55
C ASP A 215 17.09 -18.14 -4.19
N ASN A 216 18.08 -18.25 -3.30
CA ASN A 216 18.94 -17.13 -2.93
C ASN A 216 19.75 -16.59 -4.12
N ALA A 217 20.35 -17.46 -4.94
CA ALA A 217 21.13 -17.02 -6.10
C ALA A 217 20.28 -16.27 -7.14
N GLU A 218 19.02 -16.67 -7.33
CA GLU A 218 18.07 -15.98 -8.21
C GLU A 218 17.55 -14.68 -7.60
N TYR A 219 17.36 -14.64 -6.28
CA TYR A 219 16.90 -13.44 -5.58
C TYR A 219 17.91 -12.28 -5.63
N GLU A 220 19.21 -12.56 -5.59
CA GLU A 220 20.26 -11.53 -5.62
C GLU A 220 20.54 -10.97 -7.02
N LYS A 221 20.03 -11.61 -8.08
CA LYS A 221 20.04 -11.05 -9.44
C LYS A 221 19.08 -9.86 -9.55
#